data_AF-W9ZB85-F1
#
_entry.id   AF-W9ZB85-F1
#
_cell.length_a   1.000
_cell.length_b   1.000
_cell.length_c   1.000
_cell.angle_alpha   90.00
_cell.angle_beta   90.00
_cell.angle_gamma   90.00
#
_symmetry.space_group_name_H-M   'P 1'
#
loop_
_entity.id
_entity.type
_entity.pdbx_description
1 polymer ?
#
loop_
_entity_poly.entity_id
_entity_poly.type
_entity_poly.pdbx_seq_one_letter_code
_entity_poly.pdbx_strand_id
1 'polypeptide(L)'
;MIQEGFGKLENNYTKTDPIAVRHLNQAYNSLIDCLSDPLCDMMLLLAFTFGACTVTSHIDERGSEFYLARKRKESDILAATMVIRMLWFMMKEAFLWEDTDEKVLSVAKMTQEIENIGFNNHGLLKFGWVEYKTNTGNRRRTPQTTEMQLRFMEEFYEDRKFLISAMKNAERFISLVFGSDDEVWMARCYSIIRDRRLACRDQNMCIASHCSQQSF
;
A
#
# COMPACT_ATOMS: atom_id res chain seq x y z
N MET A 1 1.19 -11.97 -4.24
CA MET A 1 1.64 -11.05 -3.17
C MET A 1 0.51 -10.58 -2.25
N ILE A 2 -0.42 -9.70 -2.66
CA ILE A 2 -1.41 -9.12 -1.73
C ILE A 2 -2.36 -10.20 -1.17
N GLN A 3 -2.97 -11.02 -2.03
CA GLN A 3 -3.82 -12.14 -1.61
C GLN A 3 -3.08 -13.14 -0.71
N GLU A 4 -1.83 -13.47 -1.01
CA GLU A 4 -0.98 -14.33 -0.17
C GLU A 4 -0.74 -13.70 1.21
N GLY A 5 -0.51 -12.38 1.26
CA GLY A 5 -0.34 -11.63 2.49
C GLY A 5 -1.59 -11.64 3.38
N PHE A 6 -2.78 -11.49 2.79
CA PHE A 6 -4.05 -11.66 3.50
C PHE A 6 -4.19 -13.07 4.08
N GLY A 7 -3.90 -14.11 3.30
CA GLY A 7 -3.94 -15.50 3.77
C GLY A 7 -2.94 -15.79 4.89
N LYS A 8 -1.73 -15.21 4.84
CA LYS A 8 -0.76 -15.31 5.94
C LYS A 8 -1.24 -14.61 7.20
N LEU A 9 -1.79 -13.39 7.07
CA LEU A 9 -2.36 -12.66 8.19
C LEU A 9 -3.49 -13.46 8.84
N GLU A 10 -4.43 -13.97 8.05
CA GLU A 10 -5.52 -14.81 8.55
C GLU A 10 -4.99 -16.03 9.32
N ASN A 11 -4.02 -16.74 8.74
CA ASN A 11 -3.40 -17.90 9.39
C ASN A 11 -2.73 -17.56 10.74
N ASN A 12 -2.11 -16.37 10.86
CA ASN A 12 -1.48 -15.92 12.10
C ASN A 12 -2.50 -15.74 13.24
N TYR A 13 -3.73 -15.34 12.93
CA TYR A 13 -4.76 -15.05 13.93
C TYR A 13 -5.82 -16.16 14.09
N THR A 14 -5.93 -17.09 13.14
CA THR A 14 -6.99 -18.12 13.13
C THR A 14 -7.10 -18.91 14.44
N LYS A 15 -5.99 -19.13 15.14
CA LYS A 15 -5.96 -19.89 16.40
C LYS A 15 -5.96 -19.02 17.66
N THR A 16 -5.65 -17.74 17.54
CA THR A 16 -5.37 -16.84 18.66
C THR A 16 -6.42 -15.75 18.82
N ASP A 17 -6.90 -15.19 17.70
CA ASP A 17 -7.89 -14.12 17.68
C ASP A 17 -8.85 -14.26 16.49
N PRO A 18 -9.96 -14.99 16.66
CA PRO A 18 -11.02 -15.10 15.65
C PRO A 18 -11.69 -13.77 15.31
N ILE A 19 -11.60 -12.76 16.19
CA ILE A 19 -12.18 -11.42 15.97
C ILE A 19 -11.29 -10.62 15.00
N ALA A 20 -9.97 -10.75 15.12
CA ALA A 20 -9.02 -10.20 14.15
C ALA A 20 -9.22 -10.81 12.75
N VAL A 21 -9.47 -12.12 12.65
CA VAL A 21 -9.78 -12.79 11.37
C VAL A 21 -11.01 -12.20 10.70
N ARG A 22 -12.06 -11.88 11.46
CA ARG A 22 -13.26 -11.24 10.90
C ARG A 22 -12.96 -9.86 10.32
N HIS A 23 -12.12 -9.08 11.00
CA HIS A 23 -11.66 -7.79 10.49
C HIS A 23 -10.85 -7.96 9.18
N LEU A 24 -9.96 -8.95 9.12
CA LEU A 24 -9.19 -9.25 7.91
C LEU A 24 -10.09 -9.66 6.73
N ASN A 25 -11.09 -10.50 6.99
CA ASN A 25 -12.05 -10.91 5.97
C ASN A 25 -12.91 -9.74 5.50
N GLN A 26 -13.32 -8.85 6.41
CA GLN A 26 -14.00 -7.61 6.04
C GLN A 26 -13.12 -6.73 5.16
N ALA A 27 -11.84 -6.53 5.51
CA ALA A 27 -10.91 -5.78 4.67
C ALA A 27 -10.68 -6.43 3.30
N TYR A 28 -10.60 -7.76 3.23
CA TYR A 28 -10.44 -8.48 1.96
C TYR A 28 -11.69 -8.35 1.07
N ASN A 29 -12.89 -8.43 1.65
CA ASN A 29 -14.13 -8.21 0.92
C ASN A 29 -14.23 -6.75 0.43
N SER A 30 -13.89 -5.77 1.28
CA SER A 30 -13.84 -4.36 0.88
C SER A 30 -12.85 -4.11 -0.26
N LEU A 31 -11.71 -4.83 -0.28
CA LEU A 31 -10.77 -4.78 -1.41
C LEU A 31 -11.42 -5.26 -2.70
N ILE A 32 -12.13 -6.40 -2.65
CA ILE A 32 -12.81 -6.98 -3.82
C ILE A 32 -13.88 -6.02 -4.34
N ASP A 33 -14.66 -5.43 -3.43
CA ASP A 33 -15.77 -4.52 -3.77
C ASP A 33 -15.28 -3.24 -4.44
N CYS A 34 -14.06 -2.78 -4.14
CA CYS A 34 -13.47 -1.59 -4.77
C CYS A 34 -12.53 -1.90 -5.95
N LEU A 35 -12.45 -3.16 -6.42
CA LEU A 35 -11.75 -3.45 -7.68
C LEU A 35 -12.43 -2.70 -8.82
N SER A 36 -11.65 -2.01 -9.65
CA SER A 36 -12.07 -1.04 -10.69
C SER A 36 -12.20 0.42 -10.21
N ASP A 37 -12.09 0.70 -8.92
CA ASP A 37 -11.98 2.08 -8.44
C ASP A 37 -10.57 2.64 -8.74
N PRO A 38 -10.43 3.84 -9.35
CA PRO A 38 -9.12 4.42 -9.64
C PRO A 38 -8.21 4.63 -8.43
N LEU A 39 -8.77 4.89 -7.25
CA LEU A 39 -8.05 5.01 -6.00
C LEU A 39 -7.61 3.63 -5.49
N CYS A 40 -8.40 2.58 -5.72
CA CYS A 40 -7.99 1.19 -5.47
C CYS A 40 -6.78 0.81 -6.34
N ASP A 41 -6.76 1.18 -7.63
CA ASP A 41 -5.58 0.96 -8.48
C ASP A 41 -4.32 1.62 -7.90
N MET A 42 -4.45 2.86 -7.41
CA MET A 42 -3.35 3.61 -6.81
C MET A 42 -2.88 2.96 -5.51
N MET A 43 -3.82 2.54 -4.64
CA MET A 43 -3.55 1.78 -3.43
C MET A 43 -2.73 0.52 -3.72
N LEU A 44 -3.18 -0.27 -4.69
CA LEU A 44 -2.53 -1.51 -5.12
C LEU A 44 -1.14 -1.24 -5.70
N LEU A 45 -0.99 -0.19 -6.51
CA LEU A 45 0.28 0.20 -7.11
C LEU A 45 1.32 0.58 -6.04
N LEU A 46 0.91 1.35 -5.03
CA LEU A 46 1.76 1.75 -3.92
C LEU A 46 2.13 0.54 -3.05
N ALA A 47 1.15 -0.23 -2.59
CA ALA A 47 1.38 -1.43 -1.79
C ALA A 47 2.28 -2.44 -2.51
N PHE A 48 2.09 -2.61 -3.82
CA PHE A 48 2.92 -3.48 -4.64
C PHE A 48 4.37 -2.98 -4.70
N THR A 49 4.56 -1.67 -4.91
CA THR A 49 5.90 -1.09 -5.02
C THR A 49 6.70 -1.23 -3.72
N PHE A 50 6.07 -0.92 -2.58
CA PHE A 50 6.71 -1.08 -1.27
C PHE A 50 6.92 -2.56 -0.90
N GLY A 51 5.97 -3.45 -1.20
CA GLY A 51 6.12 -4.89 -0.94
C GLY A 51 7.22 -5.55 -1.80
N ALA A 52 7.32 -5.16 -3.07
CA ALA A 52 8.33 -5.70 -3.98
C ALA A 52 9.74 -5.11 -3.78
N CYS A 53 9.86 -4.03 -2.99
CA CYS A 53 11.15 -3.50 -2.59
C CYS A 53 11.93 -4.56 -1.77
N THR A 54 13.21 -4.76 -2.11
CA THR A 54 14.06 -5.76 -1.44
C THR A 54 14.43 -5.39 0.00
N VAL A 55 14.09 -4.17 0.43
CA VAL A 55 14.27 -3.63 1.77
C VAL A 55 12.96 -3.00 2.23
N THR A 56 12.73 -3.01 3.54
CA THR A 56 11.57 -2.31 4.10
C THR A 56 11.92 -0.83 4.27
N SER A 57 11.16 0.05 3.65
CA SER A 57 11.23 1.47 3.94
C SER A 57 10.63 1.76 5.31
N HIS A 58 11.24 2.70 6.01
CA HIS A 58 10.77 3.18 7.29
C HIS A 58 10.90 4.69 7.32
N ILE A 59 9.99 5.34 8.04
CA ILE A 59 10.06 6.74 8.35
C ILE A 59 9.94 6.85 9.86
N ASP A 60 10.90 7.52 10.49
CA ASP A 60 10.88 7.71 11.93
C ASP A 60 9.92 8.83 12.33
N GLU A 61 9.75 8.97 13.64
CA GLU A 61 8.82 9.92 14.23
C GLU A 61 9.12 11.41 13.94
N ARG A 62 10.32 11.73 13.47
CA ARG A 62 10.78 13.09 13.13
C ARG A 62 11.20 13.21 11.67
N GLY A 63 11.13 12.13 10.91
CA GLY A 63 11.70 12.01 9.58
C GLY A 63 10.79 12.65 8.54
N SER A 64 11.40 13.37 7.61
CA SER A 64 10.74 13.84 6.39
C SER A 64 10.93 12.88 5.22
N GLU A 65 11.75 11.83 5.38
CA GLU A 65 12.19 10.95 4.30
C GLU A 65 12.15 9.48 4.72
N PHE A 66 12.02 8.59 3.74
CA PHE A 66 12.18 7.16 3.97
C PHE A 66 13.66 6.82 4.13
N TYR A 67 13.94 5.87 5.01
CA TYR A 67 15.24 5.22 5.14
C TYR A 67 15.07 3.70 5.28
N LEU A 68 16.20 3.00 5.25
CA LEU A 68 16.25 1.55 5.34
C LEU A 68 15.91 1.07 6.77
N ALA A 69 14.84 0.29 6.92
CA ALA A 69 14.55 -0.37 8.18
C ALA A 69 15.69 -1.34 8.57
N ARG A 70 16.00 -1.41 9.87
CA ARG A 70 17.02 -2.34 10.40
C ARG A 70 16.67 -3.81 10.18
N LYS A 71 15.37 -4.13 10.15
CA LYS A 71 14.85 -5.48 9.91
C LYS A 71 13.91 -5.45 8.72
N ARG A 72 14.08 -6.43 7.82
CA ARG A 72 13.18 -6.63 6.69
C ARG A 72 11.88 -7.29 7.19
N LYS A 73 10.75 -6.72 6.79
CA LYS A 73 9.41 -7.30 6.95
C LYS A 73 9.12 -8.25 5.78
N GLU A 74 8.24 -9.22 6.00
CA GLU A 74 7.77 -10.09 4.92
C GLU A 74 7.00 -9.26 3.89
N SER A 75 7.44 -9.33 2.63
CA SER A 75 6.97 -8.48 1.53
C SER A 75 5.46 -8.54 1.30
N ASP A 76 4.87 -9.74 1.37
CA ASP A 76 3.44 -9.97 1.19
C ASP A 76 2.61 -9.50 2.38
N ILE A 77 3.06 -9.76 3.61
CA ILE A 77 2.43 -9.21 4.83
C ILE A 77 2.49 -7.68 4.83
N LEU A 78 3.63 -7.09 4.43
CA LEU A 78 3.78 -5.64 4.32
C LEU A 78 2.77 -5.07 3.31
N ALA A 79 2.68 -5.65 2.11
CA ALA A 79 1.74 -5.20 1.09
C ALA A 79 0.27 -5.34 1.55
N ALA A 80 -0.09 -6.46 2.18
CA ALA A 80 -1.45 -6.67 2.68
C ALA A 80 -1.80 -5.70 3.82
N THR A 81 -0.92 -5.49 4.79
CA THR A 81 -1.14 -4.51 5.86
C THR A 81 -1.23 -3.08 5.33
N MET A 82 -0.45 -2.71 4.31
CA MET A 82 -0.60 -1.43 3.62
C MET A 82 -2.00 -1.27 3.03
N VAL A 83 -2.49 -2.27 2.29
CA VAL A 83 -3.83 -2.27 1.71
C VAL A 83 -4.91 -2.15 2.79
N ILE A 84 -4.84 -2.97 3.85
CA ILE A 84 -5.80 -2.92 4.96
C ILE A 84 -5.87 -1.51 5.56
N ARG A 85 -4.72 -0.92 5.86
CA ARG A 85 -4.66 0.43 6.46
C ARG A 85 -5.19 1.50 5.53
N MET A 86 -4.89 1.39 4.23
CA MET A 86 -5.38 2.33 3.23
C MET A 86 -6.90 2.23 3.03
N LEU A 87 -7.43 0.99 3.03
CA LEU A 87 -8.86 0.70 2.94
C LEU A 87 -9.66 1.27 4.09
N TRP A 88 -9.11 1.29 5.32
CA TRP A 88 -9.81 1.91 6.45
C TRP A 88 -10.25 3.34 6.13
N PHE A 89 -9.40 4.12 5.47
CA PHE A 89 -9.72 5.50 5.12
C PHE A 89 -10.57 5.61 3.85
N MET A 90 -10.34 4.74 2.86
CA MET A 90 -11.05 4.74 1.59
C MET A 90 -12.51 4.27 1.73
N MET A 91 -12.76 3.25 2.55
CA MET A 91 -14.07 2.62 2.76
C MET A 91 -14.48 2.76 4.23
N LYS A 92 -14.46 4.00 4.74
CA LYS A 92 -14.56 4.29 6.17
C LYS A 92 -15.76 3.66 6.84
N GLU A 93 -16.90 3.64 6.16
CA GLU A 93 -18.19 3.12 6.61
C GLU A 93 -18.20 1.59 6.72
N ALA A 94 -17.29 0.92 6.01
CA ALA A 94 -17.12 -0.52 6.06
C ALA A 94 -16.27 -0.98 7.26
N PHE A 95 -15.81 -0.10 8.15
CA PHE A 95 -14.99 -0.49 9.29
C PHE A 95 -15.49 0.10 10.61
N LEU A 96 -15.28 -0.66 11.68
CA LEU A 96 -15.59 -0.23 13.03
C LEU A 96 -14.48 0.67 13.57
N TRP A 97 -14.78 1.94 13.83
CA TRP A 97 -13.81 2.94 14.33
C TRP A 97 -13.79 3.09 15.84
N GLU A 98 -14.89 2.77 16.49
CA GLU A 98 -15.05 2.85 17.94
C GLU A 98 -15.12 1.45 18.54
N ASP A 99 -14.66 1.29 19.78
CA ASP A 99 -14.79 0.02 20.47
C ASP A 99 -16.26 -0.21 20.85
N THR A 100 -16.86 -1.26 20.31
CA THR A 100 -18.22 -1.70 20.63
C THR A 100 -18.21 -3.16 21.06
N ASP A 101 -19.35 -3.67 21.53
CA ASP A 101 -19.55 -5.10 21.81
C ASP A 101 -19.68 -5.94 20.52
N GLU A 102 -19.42 -5.35 19.35
CA GLU A 102 -19.41 -6.06 18.09
C GLU A 102 -18.32 -7.14 18.06
N LYS A 103 -18.61 -8.22 17.33
CA LYS A 103 -17.69 -9.36 17.19
C LYS A 103 -16.64 -9.12 16.10
N VAL A 104 -16.16 -7.89 15.93
CA VAL A 104 -15.09 -7.48 15.00
C VAL A 104 -14.20 -6.47 15.69
N LEU A 105 -12.88 -6.53 15.45
CA LEU A 105 -11.94 -5.59 16.05
C LEU A 105 -12.15 -4.19 15.48
N SER A 106 -12.07 -3.18 16.34
CA SER A 106 -11.99 -1.79 15.89
C SER A 106 -10.68 -1.54 15.13
N VAL A 107 -10.68 -0.52 14.27
CA VAL A 107 -9.49 -0.04 13.55
C VAL A 107 -8.33 0.26 14.50
N ALA A 108 -8.61 0.80 15.69
CA ALA A 108 -7.59 1.11 16.69
C ALA A 108 -6.92 -0.16 17.24
N LYS A 109 -7.70 -1.20 17.59
CA LYS A 109 -7.17 -2.49 18.04
C LYS A 109 -6.43 -3.22 16.93
N MET A 110 -7.03 -3.30 15.74
CA MET A 110 -6.38 -3.94 14.59
C MET A 110 -5.08 -3.23 14.19
N THR A 111 -5.00 -1.90 14.35
CA THR A 111 -3.75 -1.16 14.18
C THR A 111 -2.65 -1.72 15.06
N GLN A 112 -2.92 -1.96 16.35
CA GLN A 112 -1.94 -2.46 17.31
C GLN A 112 -1.45 -3.88 16.94
N GLU A 113 -2.38 -4.74 16.51
CA GLU A 113 -2.06 -6.11 16.08
C GLU A 113 -1.07 -6.14 14.89
N ILE A 114 -1.25 -5.26 13.90
CA ILE A 114 -0.47 -5.30 12.66
C ILE A 114 0.67 -4.27 12.60
N GLU A 115 0.82 -3.35 13.56
CA GLU A 115 1.79 -2.24 13.50
C GLU A 115 3.25 -2.73 13.36
N ASN A 116 3.63 -3.74 14.14
CA ASN A 116 5.00 -4.26 14.15
C ASN A 116 5.36 -4.97 12.83
N ILE A 117 4.39 -5.63 12.20
CA ILE A 117 4.58 -6.39 10.95
C ILE A 117 4.21 -5.61 9.69
N GLY A 118 3.57 -4.45 9.84
CA GLY A 118 3.01 -3.68 8.73
C GLY A 118 3.60 -2.29 8.55
N PHE A 119 2.95 -1.48 7.73
CA PHE A 119 3.40 -0.12 7.44
C PHE A 119 2.90 0.88 8.50
N ASN A 120 3.75 1.83 8.92
CA ASN A 120 3.39 2.77 9.98
C ASN A 120 2.59 3.97 9.45
N ASN A 121 1.94 4.71 10.35
CA ASN A 121 1.10 5.86 10.00
C ASN A 121 1.89 7.02 9.41
N HIS A 122 3.13 7.24 9.85
CA HIS A 122 4.03 8.22 9.25
C HIS A 122 4.26 7.95 7.77
N GLY A 123 4.36 6.69 7.37
CA GLY A 123 4.51 6.35 5.97
C GLY A 123 3.27 6.73 5.16
N LEU A 124 2.06 6.46 5.68
CA LEU A 124 0.80 6.84 5.02
C LEU A 124 0.70 8.35 4.82
N LEU A 125 1.14 9.14 5.82
CA LEU A 125 1.26 10.59 5.71
C LEU A 125 2.29 10.99 4.64
N LYS A 126 3.45 10.34 4.62
CA LYS A 126 4.58 10.72 3.74
C LYS A 126 4.25 10.59 2.26
N PHE A 127 3.63 9.49 1.84
CA PHE A 127 3.23 9.35 0.43
C PHE A 127 1.85 9.97 0.12
N GLY A 128 1.23 10.64 1.09
CA GLY A 128 0.02 11.42 0.89
C GLY A 128 -1.29 10.61 0.85
N TRP A 129 -1.34 9.40 1.42
CA TRP A 129 -2.62 8.69 1.54
C TRP A 129 -3.57 9.35 2.53
N VAL A 130 -3.01 9.94 3.58
CA VAL A 130 -3.78 10.54 4.65
C VAL A 130 -3.18 11.87 5.03
N GLU A 131 -3.99 12.67 5.68
CA GLU A 131 -3.59 13.92 6.32
C GLU A 131 -4.11 13.95 7.76
N TYR A 132 -3.58 14.87 8.57
CA TYR A 132 -4.13 15.12 9.89
C TYR A 132 -5.51 15.77 9.77
N LYS A 133 -6.46 15.34 10.61
CA LYS A 133 -7.72 16.06 10.79
C LYS A 133 -7.40 17.49 11.27
N THR A 134 -8.02 18.49 10.66
CA THR A 134 -7.80 19.92 10.95
C THR A 134 -8.04 20.31 12.41
N ASN A 135 -8.78 19.48 13.16
CA ASN A 135 -9.27 19.80 14.49
C ASN A 135 -8.50 19.09 15.62
N THR A 136 -7.48 18.29 15.30
CA THR A 136 -6.61 17.71 16.33
C THR A 136 -5.66 18.81 16.81
N GLY A 137 -5.61 19.05 18.13
CA GLY A 137 -4.74 20.05 18.75
C GLY A 137 -3.24 19.78 18.55
N ASN A 138 -2.46 19.67 19.63
CA ASN A 138 -1.04 19.35 19.47
C ASN A 138 -0.86 17.98 18.80
N ARG A 139 -0.23 17.98 17.62
CA ARG A 139 0.06 16.76 16.86
C ARG A 139 0.94 15.83 17.69
N ARG A 140 0.53 14.58 17.85
CA ARG A 140 1.34 13.56 18.50
C ARG A 140 2.59 13.29 17.68
N ARG A 141 3.66 12.91 18.37
CA ARG A 141 4.90 12.46 17.75
C ARG A 141 4.69 11.20 16.91
N THR A 142 3.82 10.30 17.38
CA THR A 142 3.37 9.11 16.65
C THR A 142 1.87 9.24 16.42
N PRO A 143 1.44 9.48 15.16
CA PRO A 143 0.04 9.74 14.85
C PRO A 143 -0.79 8.47 15.03
N GLN A 144 -1.91 8.60 15.71
CA GLN A 144 -2.91 7.53 15.78
C GLN A 144 -3.74 7.50 14.50
N THR A 145 -4.20 6.31 14.13
CA THR A 145 -5.07 6.12 12.95
C THR A 145 -6.33 6.99 13.03
N THR A 146 -6.87 7.21 14.23
CA THR A 146 -8.05 8.04 14.51
C THR A 146 -7.81 9.56 14.35
N GLU A 147 -6.56 10.02 14.34
CA GLU A 147 -6.18 11.43 14.18
C GLU A 147 -6.07 11.84 12.70
N MET A 148 -6.13 10.87 11.80
CA MET A 148 -5.92 11.05 10.37
C MET A 148 -7.23 10.89 9.60
N GLN A 149 -7.26 11.44 8.39
CA GLN A 149 -8.35 11.28 7.43
C GLN A 149 -7.78 11.06 6.03
N LEU A 150 -8.59 10.47 5.15
CA LEU A 150 -8.27 10.42 3.72
C LEU A 150 -8.11 11.86 3.22
N ARG A 151 -7.08 12.12 2.41
CA ARG A 151 -6.91 13.38 1.71
C ARG A 151 -8.02 13.58 0.67
N PHE A 152 -8.24 14.80 0.19
CA PHE A 152 -9.27 15.07 -0.81
C PHE A 152 -9.06 14.26 -2.10
N MET A 153 -10.17 13.74 -2.65
CA MET A 153 -10.14 12.85 -3.82
C MET A 153 -9.51 13.50 -5.05
N GLU A 154 -9.72 14.80 -5.23
CA GLU A 154 -9.17 15.59 -6.34
C GLU A 154 -7.64 15.53 -6.38
N GLU A 155 -7.00 15.58 -5.21
CA GLU A 155 -5.54 15.51 -5.10
C GLU A 155 -5.02 14.11 -5.46
N PHE A 156 -5.77 13.05 -5.13
CA PHE A 156 -5.42 11.69 -5.53
C PHE A 156 -5.48 11.49 -7.04
N TYR A 157 -6.43 12.11 -7.74
CA TYR A 157 -6.52 11.97 -9.19
C TYR A 157 -5.31 12.59 -9.90
N GLU A 158 -4.81 13.73 -9.42
CA GLU A 158 -3.59 14.33 -9.96
C GLU A 158 -2.36 13.48 -9.64
N ASP A 159 -2.19 13.03 -8.40
CA ASP A 159 -1.08 12.15 -8.02
C ASP A 159 -1.09 10.83 -8.81
N ARG A 160 -2.28 10.25 -9.03
CA ARG A 160 -2.46 9.08 -9.88
C ARG A 160 -2.02 9.35 -11.32
N LYS A 161 -2.38 10.50 -11.91
CA LYS A 161 -1.94 10.86 -13.27
C LYS A 161 -0.42 10.96 -13.33
N PHE A 162 0.22 11.61 -12.36
CA PHE A 162 1.67 11.72 -12.31
C PHE A 162 2.33 10.35 -12.19
N LEU A 163 1.88 9.50 -11.25
CA LEU A 163 2.40 8.15 -11.06
C LEU A 163 2.25 7.28 -12.31
N ILE A 164 1.07 7.27 -12.93
CA ILE A 164 0.81 6.50 -14.15
C ILE A 164 1.67 7.00 -15.31
N SER A 165 1.80 8.32 -15.48
CA SER A 165 2.65 8.90 -16.52
C SER A 165 4.12 8.50 -16.36
N ALA A 166 4.57 8.38 -15.10
CA ALA A 166 5.93 7.99 -14.76
C ALA A 166 6.19 6.49 -14.91
N MET A 167 5.16 5.63 -15.00
CA MET A 167 5.34 4.17 -15.10
C MET A 167 6.24 3.71 -16.27
N LYS A 168 6.42 4.53 -17.31
CA LYS A 168 7.32 4.27 -18.45
C LYS A 168 8.79 4.59 -18.14
N ASN A 169 9.06 5.40 -17.12
CA ASN A 169 10.39 5.70 -16.62
C ASN A 169 10.50 5.25 -15.16
N ALA A 170 11.13 4.09 -14.95
CA ALA A 170 11.24 3.48 -13.64
C ALA A 170 11.87 4.40 -12.58
N GLU A 171 12.89 5.19 -12.94
CA GLU A 171 13.56 6.13 -12.04
C GLU A 171 12.60 7.19 -11.54
N ARG A 172 11.91 7.85 -12.47
CA ARG A 172 10.88 8.83 -12.13
C ARG A 172 9.75 8.22 -11.32
N PHE A 173 9.32 7.01 -11.66
CA PHE A 173 8.25 6.32 -10.94
C PHE A 173 8.63 6.04 -9.48
N ILE A 174 9.80 5.46 -9.25
CA ILE A 174 10.29 5.15 -7.90
C ILE A 174 10.55 6.44 -7.12
N SER A 175 11.13 7.46 -7.75
CA SER A 175 11.31 8.77 -7.11
C SER A 175 10.00 9.36 -6.61
N LEU A 176 8.92 9.29 -7.42
CA LEU A 176 7.60 9.73 -7.00
C LEU A 176 7.01 8.89 -5.86
N VAL A 177 7.15 7.56 -5.89
CA VAL A 177 6.61 6.68 -4.84
C VAL A 177 7.29 6.89 -3.48
N PHE A 178 8.61 7.05 -3.47
CA PHE A 178 9.38 7.25 -2.23
C PHE A 178 9.55 8.74 -1.88
N GLY A 179 9.21 9.66 -2.79
CA GLY A 179 9.47 11.10 -2.64
C GLY A 179 10.95 11.40 -2.42
N SER A 180 11.82 10.69 -3.16
CA SER A 180 13.28 10.73 -2.99
C SER A 180 13.99 10.29 -4.27
N ASP A 181 15.00 11.05 -4.69
CA ASP A 181 15.86 10.72 -5.84
C ASP A 181 17.05 9.83 -5.45
N ASP A 182 17.07 9.28 -4.23
CA ASP A 182 18.14 8.37 -3.79
C ASP A 182 18.12 7.07 -4.61
N GLU A 183 19.21 6.82 -5.35
CA GLU A 183 19.40 5.63 -6.17
C GLU A 183 19.27 4.32 -5.39
N VAL A 184 19.39 4.35 -4.05
CA VAL A 184 19.15 3.19 -3.21
C VAL A 184 17.76 2.61 -3.45
N TRP A 185 16.72 3.44 -3.59
CA TRP A 185 15.36 2.94 -3.81
C TRP A 185 15.23 2.28 -5.18
N MET A 186 15.91 2.84 -6.18
CA MET A 186 15.97 2.27 -7.53
C MET A 186 16.64 0.91 -7.57
N ALA A 187 17.82 0.79 -6.94
CA ALA A 187 18.53 -0.47 -6.84
C ALA A 187 17.69 -1.54 -6.12
N ARG A 188 16.89 -1.13 -5.13
CA ARG A 188 16.10 -2.04 -4.28
C ARG A 188 14.76 -2.43 -4.88
N CYS A 189 14.21 -1.61 -5.76
CA CYS A 189 12.99 -1.88 -6.54
C CYS A 189 13.29 -2.49 -7.93
N TYR A 190 14.54 -2.87 -8.20
CA TYR A 190 14.98 -3.33 -9.52
C TYR A 190 14.18 -4.53 -10.08
N SER A 191 13.65 -5.41 -9.21
CA SER A 191 12.78 -6.52 -9.60
C SER A 191 11.52 -6.04 -10.35
N ILE A 192 10.89 -4.98 -9.86
CA ILE A 192 9.71 -4.34 -10.48
C ILE A 192 10.05 -3.87 -11.90
N ILE A 193 11.26 -3.36 -12.09
CA ILE A 193 11.76 -2.84 -13.37
C ILE A 193 12.04 -3.97 -14.36
N ARG A 194 12.63 -5.07 -13.87
CA ARG A 194 12.99 -6.22 -14.72
C ARG A 194 11.75 -6.94 -15.25
N ASP A 195 10.74 -7.14 -14.40
CA ASP A 195 9.51 -7.85 -14.79
C ASP A 195 8.70 -7.04 -15.81
N ARG A 196 8.70 -5.69 -15.74
CA ARG A 196 8.10 -4.85 -16.80
C ARG A 196 8.89 -4.87 -18.10
N ARG A 197 10.23 -4.90 -18.07
CA ARG A 197 11.03 -5.01 -19.30
C ARG A 197 10.82 -6.36 -19.99
N LEU A 198 10.61 -7.42 -19.22
CA LEU A 198 10.24 -8.73 -19.74
C LEU A 198 8.81 -8.72 -20.30
N ALA A 199 7.83 -8.19 -19.55
CA ALA A 199 6.44 -8.07 -20.01
C ALA A 199 6.27 -7.18 -21.26
N CYS A 200 7.02 -6.07 -21.38
CA CYS A 200 7.04 -5.24 -22.60
C CYS A 200 7.77 -5.94 -23.77
N ARG A 201 8.79 -6.77 -23.50
CA ARG A 201 9.42 -7.58 -24.54
C ARG A 201 8.45 -8.64 -25.06
N ASP A 202 7.69 -9.28 -24.18
CA ASP A 202 6.71 -10.29 -24.55
C ASP A 202 5.52 -9.69 -25.31
N GLN A 203 5.05 -8.48 -24.93
CA GLN A 203 4.05 -7.75 -25.72
C GLN A 203 4.57 -7.33 -27.10
N ASN A 204 5.82 -6.86 -27.21
CA ASN A 204 6.42 -6.53 -28.50
C ASN A 204 6.72 -7.78 -29.35
N MET A 205 6.99 -8.93 -28.73
CA MET A 205 7.10 -10.22 -29.42
C MET A 205 5.75 -10.71 -29.94
N CYS A 206 4.67 -10.59 -29.15
CA CYS A 206 3.31 -10.95 -29.57
C CYS A 206 2.77 -10.04 -30.69
N ILE A 207 3.15 -8.76 -30.71
CA ILE A 207 2.80 -7.84 -31.81
C ILE A 207 3.64 -8.18 -33.07
N ALA A 208 4.92 -8.50 -32.90
CA ALA A 208 5.79 -8.88 -34.02
C ALA A 208 5.42 -10.23 -34.65
N SER A 209 4.94 -11.21 -33.87
CA SER A 209 4.50 -12.51 -34.39
C SER A 209 3.16 -12.44 -35.12
N HIS A 210 2.29 -11.48 -34.78
CA HIS A 210 1.02 -11.29 -35.49
C HIS A 210 1.16 -10.47 -36.78
N CYS A 211 2.16 -9.60 -36.90
CA CYS A 211 2.44 -8.88 -38.15
C CYS A 211 3.22 -9.69 -39.20
N SER A 212 3.80 -10.84 -38.84
CA SER A 212 4.62 -11.66 -39.76
C SER A 212 3.88 -12.88 -40.35
N GLN A 213 2.58 -13.04 -40.07
CA GLN A 213 1.73 -14.10 -40.66
C GLN A 213 0.68 -13.59 -41.67
N GLN A 214 0.75 -12.32 -42.09
CA GLN A 214 -0.03 -11.81 -43.22
C GLN A 214 0.90 -11.20 -44.27
N SER A 215 1.66 -12.07 -44.93
CA SER A 215 2.29 -11.76 -46.22
C SER A 215 2.44 -13.07 -46.97
N PHE A 216 1.44 -13.38 -47.79
CA PHE A 216 1.46 -13.98 -49.14
C PHE A 216 0.11 -14.61 -49.43
#